data_AF-A0A953YKK1-F1
#
_entry.id   AF-A0A953YKK1-F1
#
_cell.length_a   1.000
_cell.length_b   1.000
_cell.length_c   1.000
_cell.angle_alpha   90.00
_cell.angle_beta   90.00
_cell.angle_gamma   90.00
#
_symmetry.space_group_name_H-M   'P 1'
#
loop_
_entity.id
_entity.type
_entity.pdbx_description
1 polymer ?
#
loop_
_entity_poly.entity_id
_entity_poly.type
_entity_poly.pdbx_seq_one_letter_code
_entity_poly.pdbx_strand_id
1 'polypeptide(L)'
;MTERSEARLPDRVQAAIARREALSEILIGWVQFAVLATFAILYAVTPPAADNDRTMLQPVPLALAGYFAFTVLRLILAHLRATPSWLLYLSIVVDTALLLGLIWSFHIQYHQPASFYLKAPTVLYLFIFIALRALRFDARYVIVAGLVAAAGWALMVGYAVEASDQPITRDYVAYMTGNRILLGAEMDKIISILMVTGILALALIRARALLVAAVREGLAAEELSRFFDPAAARAITRADRQIAAGDGVLRNAAVLMVDIRGFSALADRLAGDAIMAILGDYHRRVVPIVRSHGGAVDKFLGDGVMATFVGRADDPAPVADGLRALDAVIAQLADWR
;
A
#
# COMPACT_ATOMS: atom_id res chain seq x y z
N MET A 1 29.70 21.27 -3.69
CA MET A 1 28.98 21.06 -2.42
C MET A 1 27.50 21.20 -2.75
N THR A 2 26.87 20.08 -3.11
CA THR A 2 25.63 20.06 -3.90
C THR A 2 24.46 19.81 -2.97
N GLU A 3 23.67 20.86 -2.69
CA GLU A 3 22.38 20.75 -2.03
C GLU A 3 21.43 19.94 -2.94
N ARG A 4 21.23 18.66 -2.61
CA ARG A 4 20.03 17.94 -3.05
C ARG A 4 18.85 18.51 -2.27
N SER A 5 18.20 19.52 -2.84
CA SER A 5 16.83 19.87 -2.47
C SER A 5 15.96 18.65 -2.77
N GLU A 6 15.58 17.89 -1.73
CA GLU A 6 14.52 16.88 -1.82
C GLU A 6 13.26 17.62 -2.30
N ALA A 7 12.91 17.43 -3.58
CA ALA A 7 11.71 18.01 -4.15
C ALA A 7 10.50 17.58 -3.32
N ARG A 8 10.02 18.49 -2.48
CA ARG A 8 8.87 18.30 -1.59
C ARG A 8 7.68 17.91 -2.48
N LEU A 9 7.10 16.74 -2.23
CA LEU A 9 5.97 16.24 -3.01
C LEU A 9 4.81 17.26 -3.01
N PRO A 10 4.01 17.39 -4.09
CA PRO A 10 2.86 18.29 -4.10
C PRO A 10 1.87 17.99 -2.95
N ASP A 11 1.26 19.02 -2.36
CA ASP A 11 0.40 18.89 -1.17
C ASP A 11 -0.76 17.90 -1.36
N ARG A 12 -1.35 17.85 -2.57
CA ARG A 12 -2.39 16.87 -2.93
C ARG A 12 -1.90 15.41 -2.80
N VAL A 13 -0.63 15.16 -3.12
CA VAL A 13 0.00 13.83 -3.04
C VAL A 13 0.30 13.50 -1.58
N GLN A 14 0.80 14.48 -0.80
CA GLN A 14 1.03 14.30 0.63
C GLN A 14 -0.27 13.99 1.38
N ALA A 15 -1.36 14.70 1.08
CA ALA A 15 -2.68 14.47 1.68
C ALA A 15 -3.25 13.08 1.32
N ALA A 16 -3.04 12.61 0.08
CA ALA A 16 -3.44 11.27 -0.34
C ALA A 16 -2.65 10.16 0.39
N ILE A 17 -1.34 10.35 0.59
CA ILE A 17 -0.49 9.44 1.37
C ILE A 17 -0.96 9.39 2.82
N ALA A 18 -1.16 10.55 3.46
CA ALA A 18 -1.59 10.64 4.85
C ALA A 18 -2.96 9.96 5.09
N ARG A 19 -3.92 10.14 4.18
CA ARG A 19 -5.21 9.42 4.24
C ARG A 19 -5.03 7.91 4.16
N ARG A 20 -4.14 7.43 3.28
CA ARG A 20 -3.89 5.99 3.09
C ARG A 20 -3.20 5.38 4.31
N GLU A 21 -2.26 6.10 4.91
CA GLU A 21 -1.61 5.69 6.17
C GLU A 21 -2.60 5.60 7.34
N ALA A 22 -3.54 6.54 7.45
CA ALA A 22 -4.59 6.50 8.46
C ALA A 22 -5.51 5.28 8.30
N LEU A 23 -5.89 4.94 7.07
CA LEU A 23 -6.67 3.73 6.79
C LEU A 23 -5.90 2.45 7.14
N SER A 24 -4.61 2.39 6.84
CA SER A 24 -3.74 1.27 7.23
C SER A 24 -3.68 1.11 8.75
N GLU A 25 -3.63 2.20 9.52
CA GLU A 25 -3.63 2.14 10.99
C GLU A 25 -4.96 1.58 11.53
N ILE A 26 -6.09 2.01 10.99
CA ILE A 26 -7.42 1.50 11.37
C ILE A 26 -7.51 -0.01 11.07
N LEU A 27 -7.04 -0.44 9.89
CA LEU A 27 -7.00 -1.86 9.52
C LEU A 27 -6.15 -2.67 10.52
N ILE A 28 -4.94 -2.21 10.84
CA ILE A 28 -4.06 -2.88 11.82
C ILE A 28 -4.75 -2.97 13.19
N GLY A 29 -5.41 -1.89 13.62
CA GLY A 29 -6.22 -1.86 14.84
C GLY A 29 -7.29 -2.95 14.87
N TRP A 30 -8.07 -3.09 13.78
CA TRP A 30 -9.10 -4.12 13.68
C TRP A 30 -8.54 -5.54 13.61
N VAL A 31 -7.44 -5.77 12.88
CA VAL A 31 -6.82 -7.10 12.82
C VAL A 31 -6.25 -7.48 14.20
N GLN A 32 -5.60 -6.56 14.89
CA GLN A 32 -5.11 -6.80 16.26
C GLN A 32 -6.25 -7.06 17.24
N PHE A 33 -7.35 -6.31 17.12
CA PHE A 33 -8.56 -6.56 17.91
C PHE A 33 -9.13 -7.96 17.66
N ALA A 34 -9.22 -8.39 16.40
CA ALA A 34 -9.73 -9.70 16.04
C ALA A 34 -8.84 -10.84 16.56
N VAL A 35 -7.52 -10.71 16.44
CA VAL A 35 -6.53 -11.65 16.99
C VAL A 35 -6.70 -11.75 18.51
N LEU A 36 -6.80 -10.63 19.21
CA LEU A 36 -6.96 -10.61 20.65
C LEU A 36 -8.31 -11.16 21.11
N ALA A 37 -9.39 -10.81 20.42
CA ALA A 37 -10.72 -11.36 20.70
C ALA A 37 -10.73 -12.89 20.53
N THR A 38 -10.02 -13.40 19.52
CA THR A 38 -9.84 -14.85 19.32
C THR A 38 -9.15 -15.49 20.51
N PHE A 39 -8.04 -14.90 21.02
CA PHE A 39 -7.36 -15.40 22.21
C PHE A 39 -8.22 -15.30 23.49
N ALA A 40 -8.96 -14.21 23.67
CA ALA A 40 -9.86 -14.05 24.80
C ALA A 40 -11.00 -15.08 24.80
N ILE A 41 -11.59 -15.37 23.63
CA ILE A 41 -12.61 -16.41 23.47
C ILE A 41 -12.00 -17.78 23.74
N LEU A 42 -10.84 -18.08 23.15
CA LEU A 42 -10.14 -19.35 23.39
C LEU A 42 -9.89 -19.57 24.89
N TYR A 43 -9.40 -18.54 25.58
CA TYR A 43 -9.18 -18.59 27.02
C TYR A 43 -10.49 -18.83 27.80
N ALA A 44 -11.57 -18.13 27.45
CA ALA A 44 -12.86 -18.26 28.13
C ALA A 44 -13.53 -19.62 27.93
N VAL A 45 -13.33 -20.25 26.77
CA VAL A 45 -13.91 -21.57 26.42
C VAL A 45 -13.04 -22.72 26.94
N THR A 46 -11.75 -22.48 27.19
CA THR A 46 -10.84 -23.51 27.70
C THR A 46 -11.14 -23.77 29.19
N PRO A 47 -11.44 -25.03 29.58
CA PRO A 47 -11.67 -25.36 30.98
C PRO A 47 -10.49 -24.94 31.87
N PRO A 48 -10.73 -24.35 33.05
CA PRO A 48 -9.66 -24.06 34.00
C PRO A 48 -8.90 -25.35 34.36
N ALA A 49 -7.58 -25.27 34.47
CA ALA A 49 -6.78 -26.38 35.01
C ALA A 49 -7.26 -26.75 36.42
N ALA A 50 -7.28 -28.05 36.74
CA ALA A 50 -7.90 -28.61 37.94
C ALA A 50 -7.34 -28.08 39.28
N ASP A 51 -6.12 -27.52 39.27
CA ASP A 51 -5.40 -26.97 40.42
C ASP A 51 -5.39 -25.43 40.49
N ASN A 52 -6.25 -24.73 39.71
CA ASN A 52 -6.39 -23.28 39.86
C ASN A 52 -7.09 -22.96 41.19
N ASP A 53 -6.31 -22.88 42.27
CA ASP A 53 -6.73 -22.23 43.50
C ASP A 53 -7.29 -20.86 43.13
N ARG A 54 -8.56 -20.63 43.44
CA ARG A 54 -9.31 -19.41 43.11
C ARG A 54 -8.82 -18.24 43.95
N THR A 55 -7.56 -17.87 43.78
CA THR A 55 -7.04 -16.58 44.22
C THR A 55 -7.75 -15.49 43.41
N MET A 56 -8.10 -14.37 44.07
CA MET A 56 -8.88 -13.28 43.47
C MET A 56 -8.20 -12.58 42.26
N LEU A 57 -6.92 -12.85 41.99
CA LEU A 57 -6.12 -12.19 40.96
C LEU A 57 -5.42 -13.21 40.06
N GLN A 58 -6.09 -13.61 38.98
CA GLN A 58 -5.45 -14.37 37.91
C GLN A 58 -4.67 -13.41 36.98
N PRO A 59 -3.35 -13.61 36.77
CA PRO A 59 -2.53 -12.69 35.99
C PRO A 59 -2.94 -12.60 34.50
N VAL A 60 -3.39 -13.72 33.93
CA VAL A 60 -3.70 -13.84 32.50
C VAL A 60 -4.94 -13.03 32.09
N PRO A 61 -6.09 -13.14 32.78
CA PRO A 61 -7.24 -12.25 32.53
C PRO A 61 -6.88 -10.77 32.66
N LEU A 62 -6.05 -10.40 33.63
CA LEU A 62 -5.61 -9.01 33.82
C LEU A 62 -4.77 -8.52 32.63
N ALA A 63 -3.81 -9.33 32.17
CA ALA A 63 -2.98 -9.03 31.02
C ALA A 63 -3.82 -8.93 29.73
N LEU A 64 -4.75 -9.86 29.50
CA LEU A 64 -5.68 -9.81 28.35
C LEU A 64 -6.60 -8.59 28.41
N ALA A 65 -7.13 -8.24 29.59
CA ALA A 65 -7.97 -7.06 29.77
C ALA A 65 -7.19 -5.76 29.52
N GLY A 66 -5.96 -5.65 30.04
CA GLY A 66 -5.07 -4.52 29.77
C GLY A 66 -4.75 -4.39 28.27
N TYR A 67 -4.46 -5.52 27.61
CA TYR A 67 -4.24 -5.58 26.17
C TYR A 67 -5.48 -5.13 25.39
N PHE A 68 -6.66 -5.57 25.80
CA PHE A 68 -7.93 -5.21 25.17
C PHE A 68 -8.24 -3.73 25.33
N ALA A 69 -8.09 -3.20 26.54
CA ALA A 69 -8.26 -1.77 26.82
C ALA A 69 -7.30 -0.91 25.99
N PHE A 70 -6.02 -1.30 25.91
CA PHE A 70 -5.03 -0.59 25.11
C PHE A 70 -5.37 -0.63 23.61
N THR A 71 -5.76 -1.78 23.09
CA THR A 71 -6.13 -1.95 21.67
C THR A 71 -7.38 -1.12 21.32
N VAL A 72 -8.40 -1.12 22.18
CA VAL A 72 -9.61 -0.31 22.01
C VAL A 72 -9.28 1.19 22.09
N LEU A 73 -8.48 1.62 23.07
CA LEU A 73 -8.04 3.01 23.19
C LEU A 73 -7.31 3.46 21.91
N ARG A 74 -6.39 2.63 21.40
CA ARG A 74 -5.66 2.93 20.16
C ARG A 74 -6.60 3.00 18.97
N LEU A 75 -7.56 2.10 18.85
CA LEU A 75 -8.56 2.10 17.78
C LEU A 75 -9.42 3.37 17.82
N ILE A 76 -9.86 3.79 19.00
CA ILE A 76 -10.60 5.03 19.21
C ILE A 76 -9.73 6.23 18.80
N LEU A 77 -8.49 6.30 19.27
CA LEU A 77 -7.56 7.38 18.92
C LEU A 77 -7.31 7.46 17.40
N ALA A 78 -7.17 6.31 16.73
CA ALA A 78 -6.97 6.23 15.29
C ALA A 78 -8.18 6.73 14.48
N HIS A 79 -9.41 6.58 14.99
CA HIS A 79 -10.61 7.14 14.36
C HIS A 79 -10.80 8.63 14.67
N LEU A 80 -10.34 9.10 15.84
CA LEU A 80 -10.53 10.49 16.27
C LEU A 80 -9.47 11.44 15.70
N ARG A 81 -8.22 11.02 15.57
CA ARG A 81 -7.10 11.88 15.16
C ARG A 81 -6.06 11.09 14.36
N ALA A 82 -5.30 11.80 13.53
CA ALA A 82 -4.10 11.24 12.94
C ALA A 82 -3.10 10.88 14.05
N THR A 83 -2.73 9.60 14.14
CA THR A 83 -1.79 9.12 15.15
C THR A 83 -0.36 9.55 14.80
N PRO A 84 0.33 10.31 15.66
CA PRO A 84 1.69 10.74 15.39
C PRO A 84 2.67 9.55 15.42
N SER A 85 3.74 9.62 14.63
CA SER A 85 4.69 8.50 14.47
C SER A 85 5.30 7.99 15.78
N TRP A 86 5.57 8.88 16.75
CA TRP A 86 6.11 8.48 18.05
C TRP A 86 5.15 7.58 18.84
N LEU A 87 3.84 7.83 18.75
CA LEU A 87 2.81 7.04 19.44
C LEU A 87 2.76 5.61 18.87
N LEU A 88 3.14 5.45 17.61
CA LEU A 88 3.15 4.18 16.90
C LEU A 88 4.36 3.33 17.31
N TYR A 89 5.52 3.96 17.49
CA TYR A 89 6.67 3.30 18.10
C TYR A 89 6.39 2.91 19.56
N LEU A 90 5.77 3.81 20.33
CA LEU A 90 5.35 3.52 21.71
C LEU A 90 4.37 2.34 21.75
N SER A 91 3.39 2.30 20.84
CA SER A 91 2.43 1.21 20.70
C SER A 91 3.11 -0.14 20.43
N ILE A 92 4.14 -0.18 19.59
CA ILE A 92 4.94 -1.39 19.35
C ILE A 92 5.57 -1.88 20.66
N VAL A 93 6.20 -0.98 21.41
CA VAL A 93 6.81 -1.31 22.70
C VAL A 93 5.78 -1.82 23.69
N VAL A 94 4.65 -1.13 23.84
CA VAL A 94 3.57 -1.52 24.76
C VAL A 94 2.96 -2.87 24.38
N ASP A 95 2.61 -3.08 23.11
CA ASP A 95 2.05 -4.35 22.63
C ASP A 95 3.02 -5.52 22.92
N THR A 96 4.31 -5.31 22.67
CA THR A 96 5.34 -6.33 22.88
C THR A 96 5.55 -6.59 24.37
N ALA A 97 5.62 -5.55 25.20
CA ALA A 97 5.77 -5.65 26.64
C ALA A 97 4.56 -6.35 27.30
N LEU A 98 3.34 -6.05 26.86
CA LEU A 98 2.13 -6.72 27.33
C LEU A 98 2.13 -8.21 26.97
N LEU A 99 2.54 -8.56 25.74
CA LEU A 99 2.65 -9.96 25.32
C LEU A 99 3.74 -10.70 26.12
N LEU A 100 4.92 -10.11 26.29
CA LEU A 100 5.99 -10.71 27.09
C LEU A 100 5.60 -10.83 28.56
N GLY A 101 4.91 -9.83 29.11
CA GLY A 101 4.35 -9.86 30.46
C GLY A 101 3.31 -10.96 30.63
N LEU A 102 2.45 -11.18 29.62
CA LEU A 102 1.51 -12.30 29.59
C LEU A 102 2.24 -13.64 29.60
N ILE A 103 3.27 -13.82 28.75
CA ILE A 103 4.08 -15.05 28.70
C ILE A 103 4.78 -15.30 30.04
N TRP A 104 5.38 -14.25 30.61
CA TRP A 104 6.01 -14.30 31.91
C TRP A 104 5.01 -14.68 33.00
N SER A 105 3.78 -14.15 32.96
CA SER A 105 2.79 -14.42 34.00
C SER A 105 2.40 -15.90 34.15
N PHE A 106 2.66 -16.74 33.14
CA PHE A 106 2.36 -18.17 33.19
C PHE A 106 3.16 -18.91 34.27
N HIS A 107 4.43 -18.57 34.50
CA HIS A 107 5.20 -19.26 35.55
C HIS A 107 4.63 -18.97 36.94
N ILE A 108 4.13 -17.76 37.16
CA ILE A 108 3.43 -17.36 38.40
C ILE A 108 2.10 -18.10 38.51
N GLN A 109 1.29 -18.08 37.46
CA GLN A 109 -0.04 -18.68 37.48
C GLN A 109 0.01 -20.19 37.76
N TYR A 110 0.98 -20.91 37.19
CA TYR A 110 1.10 -22.36 37.33
C TYR A 110 2.09 -22.78 38.44
N HIS A 111 2.55 -21.82 39.26
CA HIS A 111 3.52 -22.06 40.33
C HIS A 111 4.76 -22.85 39.87
N GLN A 112 5.24 -22.54 38.66
CA GLN A 112 6.41 -23.19 38.06
C GLN A 112 7.65 -22.26 38.12
N PRO A 113 8.87 -22.81 38.00
CA PRO A 113 10.07 -21.99 37.83
C PRO A 113 9.99 -21.10 36.58
N ALA A 114 10.69 -19.97 36.59
CA ALA A 114 10.73 -19.04 35.45
C ALA A 114 11.22 -19.69 34.14
N SER A 115 12.01 -20.77 34.20
CA SER A 115 12.41 -21.54 33.01
C SER A 115 11.24 -22.21 32.27
N PHE A 116 10.07 -22.34 32.90
CA PHE A 116 8.88 -22.97 32.33
C PHE A 116 8.32 -22.20 31.13
N TYR A 117 8.18 -20.87 31.22
CA TYR A 117 7.60 -20.10 30.12
C TYR A 117 8.47 -20.10 28.86
N LEU A 118 9.79 -20.34 28.99
CA LEU A 118 10.69 -20.42 27.85
C LEU A 118 10.30 -21.57 26.91
N LYS A 119 9.69 -22.63 27.45
CA LYS A 119 9.26 -23.81 26.70
C LYS A 119 7.86 -23.68 26.11
N ALA A 120 7.12 -22.66 26.52
CA ALA A 120 5.76 -22.46 26.05
C ALA A 120 5.75 -22.09 24.55
N PRO A 121 4.77 -22.58 23.78
CA PRO A 121 4.62 -22.23 22.36
C PRO A 121 4.20 -20.76 22.15
N THR A 122 3.97 -20.00 23.22
CA THR A 122 3.52 -18.60 23.19
C THR A 122 4.53 -17.65 22.56
N VAL A 123 5.80 -18.04 22.45
CA VAL A 123 6.81 -17.30 21.66
C VAL A 123 6.37 -17.11 20.20
N LEU A 124 5.55 -18.02 19.66
CA LEU A 124 5.00 -17.93 18.31
C LEU A 124 4.15 -16.67 18.11
N TYR A 125 3.57 -16.11 19.18
CA TYR A 125 2.75 -14.90 19.11
C TYR A 125 3.57 -13.64 18.83
N LEU A 126 4.87 -13.62 19.17
CA LEU A 126 5.77 -12.52 18.81
C LEU A 126 5.86 -12.38 17.28
N PHE A 127 5.91 -13.50 16.56
CA PHE A 127 5.96 -13.48 15.10
C PHE A 127 4.66 -12.95 14.49
N ILE A 128 3.50 -13.27 15.09
CA ILE A 128 2.21 -12.69 14.68
C ILE A 128 2.27 -11.17 14.81
N PHE A 129 2.78 -10.65 15.92
CA PHE A 129 2.83 -9.21 16.17
C PHE A 129 3.79 -8.48 15.23
N ILE A 130 4.93 -9.09 14.94
CA ILE A 130 5.86 -8.58 13.93
C ILE A 130 5.19 -8.57 12.54
N ALA A 131 4.50 -9.65 12.18
CA ALA A 131 3.77 -9.75 10.91
C ALA A 131 2.63 -8.73 10.81
N LEU A 132 1.93 -8.42 11.89
CA LEU A 132 0.90 -7.36 11.93
C LEU A 132 1.48 -5.99 11.55
N ARG A 133 2.74 -5.71 11.89
CA ARG A 133 3.41 -4.45 11.49
C ARG A 133 3.69 -4.39 10.00
N ALA A 134 3.78 -5.53 9.31
CA ALA A 134 3.98 -5.56 7.86
C ALA A 134 2.77 -5.01 7.09
N LEU A 135 1.56 -5.09 7.64
CA LEU A 135 0.35 -4.53 7.06
C LEU A 135 0.41 -3.01 6.85
N ARG A 136 1.33 -2.33 7.54
CA ARG A 136 1.56 -0.89 7.39
C ARG A 136 2.31 -0.53 6.09
N PHE A 137 2.86 -1.51 5.38
CA PHE A 137 3.70 -1.29 4.20
C PHE A 137 4.95 -0.42 4.46
N ASP A 138 5.46 -0.42 5.70
CA ASP A 138 6.67 0.31 6.08
C ASP A 138 7.59 -0.57 6.95
N ALA A 139 8.76 -0.89 6.40
CA ALA A 139 9.75 -1.78 7.01
C ALA A 139 10.28 -1.28 8.36
N ARG A 140 10.25 0.04 8.62
CA ARG A 140 10.77 0.62 9.87
C ARG A 140 10.05 0.08 11.10
N TYR A 141 8.72 -0.04 11.02
CA TYR A 141 7.91 -0.53 12.14
C TYR A 141 8.09 -2.03 12.37
N VAL A 142 8.31 -2.80 11.30
CA VAL A 142 8.64 -4.23 11.39
C VAL A 142 9.98 -4.42 12.08
N ILE A 143 11.01 -3.66 11.66
CA ILE A 143 12.35 -3.72 12.27
C ILE A 143 12.29 -3.38 13.75
N VAL A 144 11.61 -2.28 14.12
CA VAL A 144 11.48 -1.91 15.53
C VAL A 144 10.74 -2.98 16.32
N ALA A 145 9.63 -3.53 15.81
CA ALA A 145 8.92 -4.60 16.50
C ALA A 145 9.78 -5.85 16.70
N GLY A 146 10.54 -6.26 15.67
CA GLY A 146 11.45 -7.38 15.76
C GLY A 146 12.59 -7.18 16.75
N LEU A 147 13.21 -5.99 16.75
CA LEU A 147 14.29 -5.64 17.69
C LEU A 147 13.78 -5.58 19.13
N VAL A 148 12.61 -4.97 19.36
CA VAL A 148 11.98 -4.92 20.68
C VAL A 148 11.58 -6.32 21.17
N ALA A 149 11.04 -7.17 20.28
CA ALA A 149 10.72 -8.56 20.60
C ALA A 149 11.98 -9.39 20.93
N ALA A 150 13.05 -9.25 20.16
CA ALA A 150 14.32 -9.94 20.39
C ALA A 150 14.95 -9.50 21.71
N ALA A 151 15.00 -8.19 21.98
CA ALA A 151 15.53 -7.63 23.22
C ALA A 151 14.68 -8.04 24.43
N GLY A 152 13.36 -8.01 24.29
CA GLY A 152 12.43 -8.43 25.34
C GLY A 152 12.52 -9.93 25.63
N TRP A 153 12.68 -10.78 24.61
CA TRP A 153 12.94 -12.21 24.82
C TRP A 153 14.29 -12.45 25.51
N ALA A 154 15.34 -11.75 25.09
CA ALA A 154 16.65 -11.83 25.75
C ALA A 154 16.58 -11.43 27.23
N LEU A 155 15.81 -10.39 27.56
CA LEU A 155 15.54 -9.98 28.95
C LEU A 155 14.83 -11.09 29.73
N MET A 156 13.82 -11.73 29.14
CA MET A 156 13.13 -12.86 29.78
C MET A 156 14.05 -14.07 29.99
N VAL A 157 14.97 -14.35 29.06
CA VAL A 157 15.97 -15.40 29.24
C VAL A 157 16.90 -15.06 30.41
N GLY A 158 17.39 -13.82 30.47
CA GLY A 158 18.22 -13.33 31.58
C GLY A 158 17.50 -13.46 32.93
N TYR A 159 16.25 -13.02 33.01
CA TYR A 159 15.41 -13.18 34.20
C TYR A 159 15.24 -14.66 34.58
N ALA A 160 14.97 -15.55 33.62
CA ALA A 160 14.81 -16.98 33.92
C ALA A 160 16.11 -17.60 34.48
N VAL A 161 17.27 -17.20 33.96
CA VAL A 161 18.58 -17.68 34.45
C VAL A 161 18.85 -17.21 35.87
N GLU A 162 18.47 -15.98 36.21
CA GLU A 162 18.68 -15.41 37.54
C GLU A 162 17.64 -15.89 38.56
N ALA A 163 16.37 -15.98 38.16
CA ALA A 163 15.24 -16.26 39.05
C ALA A 163 14.92 -17.75 39.18
N SER A 164 15.29 -18.59 38.21
CA SER A 164 15.12 -20.04 38.34
C SER A 164 16.40 -20.65 38.90
N ASP A 165 16.30 -21.33 40.04
CA ASP A 165 17.39 -22.13 40.63
C ASP A 165 17.66 -23.42 39.80
N GLN A 166 17.52 -23.32 38.48
CA GLN A 166 17.58 -24.43 37.54
C GLN A 166 18.91 -24.38 36.78
N PRO A 167 19.65 -25.50 36.68
CA PRO A 167 20.94 -25.49 36.04
C PRO A 167 20.82 -25.28 34.53
N ILE A 168 21.77 -24.54 33.97
CA ILE A 168 21.97 -24.43 32.53
C ILE A 168 22.47 -25.78 32.02
N THR A 169 21.80 -26.32 31.01
CA THR A 169 22.16 -27.60 30.37
C THR A 169 22.59 -27.39 28.93
N ARG A 170 23.40 -28.32 28.42
CA ARG A 170 23.70 -28.49 26.98
C ARG A 170 23.04 -29.74 26.39
N ASP A 171 22.44 -30.57 27.25
CA ASP A 171 21.73 -31.77 26.85
C ASP A 171 20.27 -31.42 26.51
N TYR A 172 19.91 -31.68 25.26
CA TYR A 172 18.57 -31.45 24.73
C TYR A 172 17.52 -32.33 25.40
N VAL A 173 17.83 -33.58 25.73
CA VAL A 173 16.88 -34.48 26.38
C VAL A 173 16.57 -33.97 27.78
N ALA A 174 17.59 -33.60 28.55
CA ALA A 174 17.43 -33.03 29.88
C ALA A 174 16.70 -31.67 29.88
N TYR A 175 16.82 -30.91 28.79
CA TYR A 175 16.02 -29.70 28.57
C TYR A 175 14.55 -30.03 28.30
N MET A 176 14.25 -31.02 27.46
CA MET A 176 12.88 -31.37 27.09
C MET A 176 12.10 -32.09 28.20
N THR A 177 12.78 -32.84 29.07
CA THR A 177 12.14 -33.68 30.09
C THR A 177 12.10 -33.07 31.50
N GLY A 178 12.69 -31.89 31.71
CA GLY A 178 12.74 -31.23 33.02
C GLY A 178 12.62 -29.71 32.93
N ASN A 179 13.00 -28.99 34.00
CA ASN A 179 12.94 -27.52 34.08
C ASN A 179 14.29 -26.82 33.80
N ARG A 180 15.27 -27.55 33.28
CA ARG A 180 16.60 -27.00 32.93
C ARG A 180 16.52 -25.99 31.79
N ILE A 181 17.46 -25.05 31.75
CA ILE A 181 17.56 -24.00 30.72
C ILE A 181 18.60 -24.40 29.68
N LEU A 182 18.22 -24.40 28.41
CA LEU A 182 19.13 -24.62 27.28
C LEU A 182 19.34 -23.30 26.53
N LEU A 183 20.44 -22.60 26.81
CA LEU A 183 20.70 -21.29 26.19
C LEU A 183 20.72 -21.34 24.67
N GLY A 184 21.20 -22.44 24.06
CA GLY A 184 21.20 -22.62 22.61
C GLY A 184 19.79 -22.52 22.00
N ALA A 185 18.80 -23.17 22.61
CA ALA A 185 17.42 -23.13 22.13
C ALA A 185 16.80 -21.73 22.24
N GLU A 186 17.21 -20.94 23.24
CA GLU A 186 16.76 -19.56 23.38
C GLU A 186 17.44 -18.61 22.40
N MET A 187 18.72 -18.83 22.11
CA MET A 187 19.42 -18.10 21.05
C MET A 187 18.80 -18.38 19.67
N ASP A 188 18.42 -19.63 19.40
CA ASP A 188 17.73 -20.00 18.15
C ASP A 188 16.42 -19.22 17.97
N LYS A 189 15.67 -18.97 19.05
CA LYS A 189 14.43 -18.16 19.00
C LYS A 189 14.74 -16.69 18.69
N ILE A 190 15.76 -16.11 19.31
CA ILE A 190 16.18 -14.71 19.06
C ILE A 190 16.64 -14.56 17.60
N ILE A 191 17.50 -15.48 17.13
CA ILE A 191 17.95 -15.50 15.74
C ILE A 191 16.75 -15.64 14.79
N SER A 192 15.80 -16.52 15.10
CA SER A 192 14.57 -16.69 14.30
C SER A 192 13.73 -15.41 14.26
N ILE A 193 13.56 -14.71 15.39
CA ILE A 193 12.85 -13.42 15.47
C ILE A 193 13.55 -12.40 14.55
N LEU A 194 14.87 -12.26 14.66
CA LEU A 194 15.65 -11.32 13.85
C LEU A 194 15.63 -11.68 12.35
N MET A 195 15.71 -12.97 12.02
CA MET A 195 15.70 -13.45 10.64
C MET A 195 14.34 -13.22 9.98
N VAL A 196 13.24 -13.56 10.65
CA VAL A 196 11.88 -13.28 10.15
C VAL A 196 11.67 -11.78 9.98
N THR A 197 12.13 -10.98 10.94
CA THR A 197 12.10 -9.51 10.87
C THR A 197 12.86 -9.00 9.65
N GLY A 198 14.07 -9.50 9.40
CA GLY A 198 14.89 -9.13 8.26
C GLY A 198 14.25 -9.51 6.91
N ILE A 199 13.71 -10.72 6.81
CA ILE A 199 13.00 -11.20 5.61
C ILE A 199 11.76 -10.34 5.32
N LEU A 200 10.93 -10.09 6.34
CA LEU A 200 9.74 -9.23 6.20
C LEU A 200 10.12 -7.79 5.83
N ALA A 201 11.16 -7.24 6.46
CA ALA A 201 11.65 -5.89 6.13
C ALA A 201 12.13 -5.81 4.67
N LEU A 202 12.92 -6.78 4.22
CA LEU A 202 13.39 -6.86 2.83
C LEU A 202 12.23 -7.01 1.84
N ALA A 203 11.28 -7.88 2.14
CA ALA A 203 10.09 -8.09 1.32
C ALA A 203 9.28 -6.78 1.17
N LEU A 204 9.10 -6.04 2.26
CA LEU A 204 8.40 -4.75 2.25
C LEU A 204 9.15 -3.65 1.50
N ILE A 205 10.48 -3.58 1.64
CA ILE A 205 11.32 -2.64 0.87
C ILE A 205 11.15 -2.91 -0.63
N ARG A 206 11.23 -4.19 -1.03
CA ARG A 206 11.07 -4.59 -2.43
C ARG A 206 9.66 -4.32 -2.94
N ALA A 207 8.62 -4.67 -2.16
CA ALA A 207 7.23 -4.43 -2.51
C ALA A 207 6.93 -2.93 -2.68
N ARG A 208 7.46 -2.09 -1.78
CA ARG A 208 7.33 -0.63 -1.89
C ARG A 208 8.02 -0.07 -3.13
N ALA A 209 9.22 -0.57 -3.44
CA ALA A 209 9.95 -0.16 -4.64
C ALA A 209 9.19 -0.52 -5.93
N LEU A 210 8.65 -1.74 -6.01
CA LEU A 210 7.83 -2.18 -7.14
C LEU A 210 6.55 -1.35 -7.28
N LEU A 211 5.86 -1.05 -6.17
CA LEU A 211 4.66 -0.21 -6.19
C LEU A 211 4.98 1.20 -6.71
N VAL A 212 6.09 1.81 -6.24
CA VAL A 212 6.50 3.13 -6.71
C VAL A 212 6.85 3.12 -8.19
N ALA A 213 7.56 2.10 -8.68
CA ALA A 213 7.86 1.94 -10.10
C ALA A 213 6.58 1.81 -10.94
N ALA A 214 5.65 0.92 -10.54
CA ALA A 214 4.39 0.70 -11.24
C ALA A 214 3.52 1.98 -11.29
N VAL A 215 3.46 2.75 -10.19
CA VAL A 215 2.73 4.03 -10.16
C VAL A 215 3.39 5.06 -11.09
N ARG A 216 4.72 5.12 -11.15
CA ARG A 216 5.43 6.04 -12.05
C ARG A 216 5.18 5.69 -13.51
N GLU A 217 5.24 4.41 -13.87
CA GLU A 217 4.95 3.93 -15.22
C GLU A 217 3.48 4.20 -15.61
N GLY A 218 2.54 3.96 -14.69
CA GLY A 218 1.12 4.27 -14.91
C GLY A 218 0.85 5.75 -15.14
N LEU A 219 1.48 6.63 -14.36
CA LEU A 219 1.38 8.08 -14.54
C LEU A 219 2.01 8.52 -15.87
N ALA A 220 3.18 7.98 -16.22
CA ALA A 220 3.83 8.28 -17.50
C ALA A 220 2.96 7.82 -18.68
N ALA A 221 2.32 6.65 -18.59
CA ALA A 221 1.38 6.16 -19.60
C ALA A 221 0.12 7.03 -19.70
N GLU A 222 -0.40 7.51 -18.56
CA GLU A 222 -1.54 8.44 -18.54
C GLU A 222 -1.17 9.77 -19.21
N GLU A 223 -0.02 10.34 -18.90
CA GLU A 223 0.47 11.56 -19.54
C GLU A 223 0.67 11.35 -21.05
N LEU A 224 1.26 10.23 -21.46
CA LEU A 224 1.42 9.88 -22.87
C LEU A 224 0.07 9.75 -23.58
N SER A 225 -0.94 9.18 -22.92
CA SER A 225 -2.30 9.06 -23.47
C SER A 225 -2.99 10.39 -23.76
N ARG A 226 -2.49 11.51 -23.23
CA ARG A 226 -2.98 12.86 -23.57
C ARG A 226 -2.48 13.34 -24.94
N PHE A 227 -1.37 12.78 -25.43
CA PHE A 227 -0.74 13.13 -26.70
C PHE A 227 -1.10 12.17 -27.85
N PHE A 228 -1.61 10.98 -27.53
CA PHE A 228 -2.03 9.99 -28.51
C PHE A 228 -3.54 9.76 -28.44
N ASP A 229 -4.15 9.36 -29.56
CA ASP A 229 -5.53 8.90 -29.54
C ASP A 229 -5.70 7.70 -28.55
N PRO A 230 -6.79 7.65 -27.74
CA PRO A 230 -7.00 6.58 -26.77
C PRO A 230 -6.98 5.16 -27.37
N ALA A 231 -7.35 4.97 -28.64
CA ALA A 231 -7.24 3.69 -29.31
C ALA A 231 -5.76 3.33 -29.62
N ALA A 232 -4.96 4.30 -30.07
CA ALA A 232 -3.54 4.12 -30.30
C ALA A 232 -2.77 3.88 -29.00
N ALA A 233 -3.03 4.67 -27.95
CA ALA A 233 -2.44 4.49 -26.62
C ALA A 233 -2.77 3.11 -26.02
N ARG A 234 -4.02 2.63 -26.19
CA ARG A 234 -4.42 1.28 -25.77
C ARG A 234 -3.73 0.19 -26.59
N ALA A 235 -3.54 0.40 -27.88
CA ALA A 235 -2.83 -0.56 -28.73
C ALA A 235 -1.35 -0.68 -28.32
N ILE A 236 -0.69 0.43 -27.99
CA ILE A 236 0.70 0.46 -27.50
C ILE A 236 0.80 -0.22 -26.13
N THR A 237 -0.07 0.13 -25.18
CA THR A 237 -0.01 -0.40 -23.80
C THR A 237 -0.42 -1.86 -23.66
N ARG A 238 -1.19 -2.41 -24.62
CA ARG A 238 -1.62 -3.82 -24.62
C ARG A 238 -0.83 -4.70 -25.59
N ALA A 239 0.16 -4.17 -26.29
CA ALA A 239 0.96 -4.96 -27.21
C ALA A 239 1.85 -5.94 -26.44
N ASP A 240 1.75 -7.23 -26.74
CA ASP A 240 2.59 -8.28 -26.15
C ASP A 240 4.07 -8.12 -26.55
N ARG A 241 4.33 -7.49 -27.70
CA ARG A 241 5.67 -7.14 -28.18
C ARG A 241 5.85 -5.63 -28.22
N GLN A 242 7.07 -5.18 -27.95
CA GLN A 242 7.44 -3.78 -28.13
C GLN A 242 7.16 -3.36 -29.59
N ILE A 243 6.33 -2.34 -29.78
CA ILE A 243 6.03 -1.78 -31.11
C ILE A 243 7.28 -1.03 -31.59
N ALA A 244 7.79 -1.43 -32.76
CA ALA A 244 8.93 -0.79 -33.39
C ALA A 244 8.50 0.17 -34.50
N ALA A 245 9.34 1.16 -34.81
CA ALA A 245 9.12 2.01 -35.97
C ALA A 245 9.07 1.15 -37.25
N GLY A 246 7.99 1.28 -38.02
CA GLY A 246 7.73 0.45 -39.20
C GLY A 246 6.69 -0.66 -38.97
N ASP A 247 6.31 -0.95 -37.71
CA ASP A 247 5.12 -1.77 -37.45
C ASP A 247 3.85 -0.99 -37.84
N GLY A 248 2.94 -1.64 -38.56
CA GLY A 248 1.69 -1.04 -39.00
C GLY A 248 0.69 -2.08 -39.47
N VAL A 249 -0.57 -1.68 -39.60
CA VAL A 249 -1.66 -2.53 -40.12
C VAL A 249 -2.37 -1.75 -41.22
N LEU A 250 -2.57 -2.39 -42.38
CA LEU A 250 -3.38 -1.82 -43.45
C LEU A 250 -4.85 -1.78 -43.03
N ARG A 251 -5.49 -0.61 -43.15
CA ARG A 251 -6.91 -0.41 -42.84
C ARG A 251 -7.53 0.61 -43.79
N ASN A 252 -8.83 0.44 -44.04
CA ASN A 252 -9.64 1.46 -44.71
C ASN A 252 -9.90 2.61 -43.74
N ALA A 253 -9.68 3.83 -44.22
CA ALA A 253 -9.87 5.04 -43.44
C ALA A 253 -10.44 6.18 -44.28
N ALA A 254 -11.22 7.06 -43.65
CA ALA A 254 -11.60 8.34 -44.19
C ALA A 254 -10.83 9.45 -43.46
N VAL A 255 -10.37 10.46 -44.19
CA VAL A 255 -9.66 11.62 -43.63
C VAL A 255 -10.50 12.85 -43.84
N LEU A 256 -10.79 13.57 -42.76
CA LEU A 256 -11.49 14.84 -42.75
C LEU A 256 -10.47 15.95 -42.46
N MET A 257 -10.48 16.99 -43.29
CA MET A 257 -9.73 18.22 -43.06
C MET A 257 -10.71 19.40 -42.99
N VAL A 258 -10.63 20.17 -41.90
CA VAL A 258 -11.45 21.38 -41.72
C VAL A 258 -10.55 22.55 -41.37
N ASP A 259 -10.78 23.69 -42.01
CA ASP A 259 -9.92 24.87 -41.87
C ASP A 259 -10.74 26.17 -41.77
N ILE A 260 -10.18 27.20 -41.12
CA ILE A 260 -10.88 28.46 -40.87
C ILE A 260 -10.66 29.42 -42.04
N ARG A 261 -11.76 29.84 -42.69
CA ARG A 261 -11.68 30.83 -43.78
C ARG A 261 -11.15 32.17 -43.28
N GLY A 262 -10.10 32.66 -43.92
CA GLY A 262 -9.53 34.00 -43.66
C GLY A 262 -8.66 34.09 -42.40
N PHE A 263 -8.29 32.96 -41.80
CA PHE A 263 -7.50 32.94 -40.56
C PHE A 263 -6.14 33.61 -40.70
N SER A 264 -5.41 33.44 -41.81
CA SER A 264 -4.08 34.05 -41.98
C SER A 264 -4.13 35.57 -41.82
N ALA A 265 -5.13 36.22 -42.43
CA ALA A 265 -5.32 37.66 -42.32
C ALA A 265 -5.78 38.10 -40.91
N LEU A 266 -6.49 37.24 -40.19
CA LEU A 266 -6.86 37.45 -38.79
C LEU A 266 -5.63 37.34 -37.87
N ALA A 267 -4.78 36.34 -38.12
CA ALA A 267 -3.58 36.06 -37.36
C ALA A 267 -2.55 37.19 -37.50
N ASP A 268 -2.45 37.82 -38.67
CA ASP A 268 -1.57 38.99 -38.87
C ASP A 268 -1.99 40.23 -38.07
N ARG A 269 -3.24 40.31 -37.60
CA ARG A 269 -3.82 41.50 -36.95
C ARG A 269 -3.99 41.36 -35.44
N LEU A 270 -4.03 40.12 -34.93
CA LEU A 270 -4.28 39.83 -33.52
C LEU A 270 -2.98 39.55 -32.75
N ALA A 271 -3.00 39.83 -31.45
CA ALA A 271 -1.93 39.41 -30.56
C ALA A 271 -1.95 37.88 -30.37
N GLY A 272 -0.77 37.29 -30.12
CA GLY A 272 -0.60 35.83 -29.98
C GLY A 272 -1.56 35.19 -28.98
N ASP A 273 -1.74 35.78 -27.80
CA ASP A 273 -2.65 35.23 -26.78
C ASP A 273 -4.12 35.20 -27.23
N ALA A 274 -4.54 36.21 -28.02
CA ALA A 274 -5.90 36.27 -28.56
C ALA A 274 -6.12 35.20 -29.64
N ILE A 275 -5.13 34.96 -30.51
CA ILE A 275 -5.16 33.88 -31.51
C ILE A 275 -5.23 32.52 -30.81
N MET A 276 -4.40 32.31 -29.79
CA MET A 276 -4.39 31.06 -29.02
C MET A 276 -5.73 30.81 -28.31
N ALA A 277 -6.39 31.86 -27.82
CA ALA A 277 -7.73 31.75 -27.25
C ALA A 277 -8.78 31.33 -28.30
N ILE A 278 -8.73 31.89 -29.51
CA ILE A 278 -9.63 31.54 -30.63
C ILE A 278 -9.41 30.09 -31.06
N LEU A 279 -8.16 29.68 -31.31
CA LEU A 279 -7.80 28.30 -31.66
C LEU A 279 -8.21 27.33 -30.55
N GLY A 280 -7.98 27.71 -29.29
CA GLY A 280 -8.41 26.93 -28.15
C GLY A 280 -9.93 26.71 -28.10
N ASP A 281 -10.73 27.74 -28.42
CA ASP A 281 -12.19 27.63 -28.46
C ASP A 281 -12.67 26.80 -29.65
N TYR A 282 -12.08 27.01 -30.82
CA TYR A 282 -12.32 26.22 -32.03
C TYR A 282 -12.09 24.73 -31.77
N HIS A 283 -10.91 24.38 -31.23
CA HIS A 283 -10.57 22.99 -30.91
C HIS A 283 -11.52 22.38 -29.86
N ARG A 284 -11.91 23.15 -28.83
CA ARG A 284 -12.87 22.68 -27.82
C ARG A 284 -14.25 22.35 -28.39
N ARG A 285 -14.63 22.94 -29.52
CA ARG A 285 -15.91 22.67 -30.21
C ARG A 285 -15.79 21.50 -31.19
N VAL A 286 -14.72 21.46 -31.97
CA VAL A 286 -14.54 20.45 -33.04
C VAL A 286 -14.10 19.09 -32.49
N VAL A 287 -13.12 19.05 -31.58
CA VAL A 287 -12.50 17.79 -31.11
C VAL A 287 -13.52 16.85 -30.46
N PRO A 288 -14.45 17.30 -29.58
CA PRO A 288 -15.44 16.40 -28.99
C PRO A 288 -16.39 15.78 -30.03
N ILE A 289 -16.76 16.52 -31.08
CA ILE A 289 -17.64 16.03 -32.15
C ILE A 289 -16.94 14.95 -32.96
N VAL A 290 -15.70 15.20 -33.39
CA VAL A 290 -14.91 14.18 -34.09
C VAL A 290 -14.83 12.88 -33.27
N ARG A 291 -14.57 12.99 -31.97
CA ARG A 291 -14.49 11.85 -31.05
C ARG A 291 -15.83 11.14 -30.84
N SER A 292 -16.95 11.88 -30.75
CA SER A 292 -18.28 11.28 -30.54
C SER A 292 -18.77 10.49 -31.76
N HIS A 293 -18.25 10.82 -32.95
CA HIS A 293 -18.49 10.11 -34.20
C HIS A 293 -17.42 9.04 -34.51
N GLY A 294 -16.58 8.66 -33.53
CA GLY A 294 -15.60 7.58 -33.70
C GLY A 294 -14.34 7.96 -34.46
N GLY A 295 -14.13 9.25 -34.75
CA GLY A 295 -12.90 9.77 -35.35
C GLY A 295 -11.83 10.10 -34.31
N ALA A 296 -10.57 10.09 -34.76
CA ALA A 296 -9.41 10.52 -33.99
C ALA A 296 -8.79 11.75 -34.65
N VAL A 297 -8.48 12.79 -33.88
CA VAL A 297 -7.72 13.95 -34.38
C VAL A 297 -6.26 13.54 -34.50
N ASP A 298 -5.74 13.52 -35.73
CA ASP A 298 -4.36 13.12 -36.03
C ASP A 298 -3.39 14.26 -35.73
N LYS A 299 -3.67 15.46 -36.23
CA LYS A 299 -2.87 16.65 -35.96
C LYS A 299 -3.63 17.95 -36.20
N PHE A 300 -3.12 19.00 -35.56
CA PHE A 300 -3.47 20.39 -35.84
C PHE A 300 -2.45 20.98 -36.81
N LEU A 301 -2.92 21.72 -37.81
CA LEU A 301 -2.13 22.36 -38.88
C LEU A 301 -2.36 23.88 -38.83
N GLY A 302 -2.02 24.51 -37.70
CA GLY A 302 -2.42 25.89 -37.44
C GLY A 302 -3.91 25.95 -37.08
N ASP A 303 -4.71 26.55 -37.95
CA ASP A 303 -6.18 26.58 -37.92
C ASP A 303 -6.86 25.35 -38.54
N GLY A 304 -6.08 24.52 -39.24
CA GLY A 304 -6.54 23.25 -39.77
C GLY A 304 -6.65 22.15 -38.71
N VAL A 305 -7.72 21.36 -38.76
CA VAL A 305 -7.89 20.12 -37.99
C VAL A 305 -7.93 18.95 -38.96
N MET A 306 -6.97 18.03 -38.83
CA MET A 306 -6.97 16.75 -39.54
C MET A 306 -7.50 15.65 -38.62
N ALA A 307 -8.57 14.98 -39.04
CA ALA A 307 -9.16 13.86 -38.33
C ALA A 307 -9.21 12.61 -39.22
N THR A 308 -8.97 11.45 -38.62
CA THR A 308 -8.99 10.16 -39.30
C THR A 308 -10.05 9.28 -38.67
N PHE A 309 -10.88 8.68 -39.51
CA PHE A 309 -11.90 7.70 -39.14
C PHE A 309 -11.43 6.35 -39.68
N VAL A 310 -11.24 5.35 -38.81
CA VAL A 310 -10.65 4.06 -39.19
C VAL A 310 -11.64 2.94 -38.92
N GLY A 311 -11.98 2.18 -39.96
CA GLY A 311 -12.91 1.05 -39.89
C GLY A 311 -12.19 -0.29 -39.77
N ARG A 312 -12.98 -1.37 -39.68
CA ARG A 312 -12.48 -2.72 -39.96
C ARG A 312 -12.25 -2.88 -41.47
N ALA A 313 -11.51 -3.90 -41.88
CA ALA A 313 -11.41 -4.23 -43.31
C ALA A 313 -12.83 -4.43 -43.89
N ASP A 314 -13.08 -3.85 -45.07
CA ASP A 314 -14.36 -3.88 -45.81
C ASP A 314 -15.55 -3.13 -45.18
N ASP A 315 -15.31 -2.27 -44.18
CA ASP A 315 -16.35 -1.46 -43.54
C ASP A 315 -16.54 -0.09 -44.24
N PRO A 316 -17.72 0.25 -44.79
CA PRO A 316 -18.00 1.58 -45.34
C PRO A 316 -18.28 2.64 -44.25
N ALA A 317 -18.44 2.23 -42.98
CA ALA A 317 -18.75 3.12 -41.87
C ALA A 317 -17.82 4.34 -41.71
N PRO A 318 -16.48 4.27 -41.94
CA PRO A 318 -15.58 5.41 -41.71
C PRO A 318 -15.94 6.65 -42.53
N VAL A 319 -16.40 6.46 -43.77
CA VAL A 319 -16.84 7.58 -44.62
C VAL A 319 -18.13 8.18 -44.09
N ALA A 320 -19.11 7.34 -43.73
CA ALA A 320 -20.39 7.79 -43.18
C ALA A 320 -20.20 8.51 -41.82
N ASP A 321 -19.31 8.00 -40.97
CA ASP A 321 -18.93 8.61 -39.70
C ASP A 321 -18.27 9.98 -39.91
N GLY A 322 -17.33 10.07 -40.86
CA GLY A 322 -16.68 11.32 -41.22
C GLY A 322 -17.66 12.38 -41.74
N LEU A 323 -18.64 11.98 -42.56
CA LEU A 323 -19.67 12.89 -43.06
C LEU A 323 -20.62 13.35 -41.94
N ARG A 324 -21.07 12.44 -41.06
CA ARG A 324 -21.88 12.81 -39.90
C ARG A 324 -21.15 13.76 -38.95
N ALA A 325 -19.85 13.53 -38.74
CA ALA A 325 -19.02 14.42 -37.94
C ALA A 325 -18.90 15.80 -38.58
N LEU A 326 -18.70 15.86 -39.90
CA LEU A 326 -18.64 17.12 -40.66
C LEU A 326 -19.95 17.91 -40.54
N ASP A 327 -21.11 17.27 -40.72
CA ASP A 327 -22.41 17.94 -40.58
C ASP A 327 -22.60 18.53 -39.18
N ALA A 328 -22.22 17.78 -38.14
CA ALA A 328 -22.28 18.24 -36.76
C ALA A 328 -21.28 19.39 -36.48
N VAL A 329 -20.07 19.34 -37.05
CA VAL A 329 -19.09 20.43 -36.94
C VAL A 329 -19.62 21.71 -37.62
N ILE A 330 -20.19 21.59 -38.82
CA ILE A 330 -20.78 22.74 -39.54
C ILE A 330 -21.91 23.35 -38.70
N ALA A 331 -22.81 22.52 -38.16
CA ALA A 331 -23.90 22.99 -37.30
C ALA A 331 -23.37 23.69 -36.03
N GLN A 332 -22.38 23.11 -35.35
CA GLN A 332 -21.80 23.68 -34.13
C GLN A 332 -21.09 25.01 -34.37
N LEU A 333 -20.45 25.16 -35.53
CA LEU A 333 -19.68 26.37 -35.88
C LEU A 333 -20.55 27.46 -36.52
N ALA A 334 -21.76 27.14 -36.99
CA ALA A 334 -22.70 28.15 -37.51
C ALA A 334 -23.08 29.19 -36.43
N ASP A 335 -23.13 28.76 -35.16
CA ASP A 335 -23.44 29.61 -34.01
C ASP A 335 -22.20 30.17 -33.30
N TRP A 336 -21.00 29.93 -33.83
CA TRP A 336 -19.76 30.41 -33.23
C TRP A 336 -19.55 31.89 -33.57
N ARG A 337 -19.56 32.72 -32.53
CA ARG A 337 -19.34 34.18 -32.59
C ARG A 337 -18.09 34.56 -31.81
#